data_AF-A0A645HUN6-F1
#
_entry.id   AF-A0A645HUN6-F1
#
_cell.length_a   1.000
_cell.length_b   1.000
_cell.length_c   1.000
_cell.angle_alpha   90.00
_cell.angle_beta   90.00
_cell.angle_gamma   90.00
#
_symmetry.space_group_name_H-M   'P 1'
#
loop_
_entity.id
_entity.type
_entity.pdbx_description
1 polymer ?
#
loop_
_entity_poly.entity_id
_entity_poly.type
_entity_poly.pdbx_seq_one_letter_code
_entity_poly.pdbx_strand_id
1 'polypeptide(L)' 'MTVYLEHIGFEAFFFFGSLIFSVSLFLFSNANDPYKDTKAVPFDLSYFKTDKGFAIGSFGICLLVTLIYILLW' A
#
# COMPACT_ATOMS: atom_id res chain seq x y z
N MET A 1 -21.57 14.29 24.27
CA MET A 1 -20.44 13.37 24.06
C MET A 1 -20.55 12.80 22.64
N THR A 2 -20.43 13.65 21.63
CA THR A 2 -20.71 13.29 20.23
C THR A 2 -19.99 14.21 19.24
N VAL A 3 -19.62 15.42 19.67
CA VAL A 3 -18.84 16.39 18.87
C VAL A 3 -17.40 15.94 18.60
N TYR A 4 -16.81 15.11 19.48
CA TYR A 4 -15.41 14.68 19.36
C TYR A 4 -15.14 13.65 18.25
N LEU A 5 -16.16 12.94 17.75
CA LEU A 5 -15.99 11.91 16.71
C LEU A 5 -16.40 12.39 15.32
N GLU A 6 -16.93 13.61 15.19
CA GLU A 6 -17.53 14.10 13.94
C GLU A 6 -16.49 14.28 12.81
N HIS A 7 -15.22 14.54 13.18
CA HIS A 7 -14.11 14.75 12.24
C HIS A 7 -13.06 13.64 12.25
N ILE A 8 -13.28 12.56 13.00
CA ILE A 8 -12.27 11.50 13.20
C ILE A 8 -11.86 10.82 11.89
N GLY A 9 -12.77 10.72 10.93
CA GLY A 9 -12.46 10.19 9.60
C GLY A 9 -11.49 11.08 8.82
N PHE A 10 -11.72 12.39 8.82
CA PHE A 10 -10.86 13.35 8.13
C PHE A 10 -9.47 13.40 8.77
N GLU A 11 -9.40 13.49 10.10
CA GLU A 11 -8.13 13.46 10.85
C GLU A 11 -7.36 12.14 10.63
N ALA A 12 -8.07 11.00 10.59
CA ALA A 12 -7.45 9.71 10.29
C ALA A 12 -6.86 9.65 8.87
N PHE A 13 -7.48 10.29 7.87
CA PHE A 13 -6.90 10.38 6.52
C PHE A 13 -5.58 11.17 6.49
N PHE A 14 -5.48 12.29 7.22
CA PHE A 14 -4.21 13.02 7.32
C PHE A 14 -3.16 12.22 8.07
N PHE A 15 -3.54 11.56 9.16
CA PHE A 15 -2.61 10.74 9.93
C PHE A 15 -2.10 9.56 9.10
N PHE A 16 -3.00 8.80 8.47
CA PHE A 16 -2.65 7.69 7.60
C PHE A 16 -1.83 8.16 6.39
N GLY A 17 -2.23 9.25 5.74
CA GLY A 17 -1.49 9.85 4.64
C GLY A 17 -0.07 10.25 5.05
N SER A 18 0.09 10.90 6.21
CA SER A 18 1.40 11.29 6.74
C SER A 18 2.30 10.09 7.07
N LEU A 19 1.69 9.00 7.57
CA LEU A 19 2.40 7.75 7.85
C LEU A 19 2.88 7.08 6.55
N ILE A 20 2.00 6.93 5.57
CA ILE A 20 2.36 6.37 4.26
C ILE A 20 3.41 7.24 3.56
N PHE A 21 3.28 8.56 3.66
CA PHE A 21 4.25 9.50 3.11
C PHE A 21 5.63 9.37 3.77
N SER A 22 5.68 9.29 5.11
CA SER A 22 6.93 9.08 5.83
C SER A 22 7.61 7.77 5.44
N VAL A 23 6.87 6.66 5.37
CA VAL A 23 7.39 5.36 4.93
C VAL A 23 7.90 5.45 3.48
N SER A 24 7.18 6.16 2.62
CA SER A 24 7.57 6.35 1.22
C SER A 24 8.88 7.13 1.08
N LEU A 25 9.09 8.17 1.89
CA LEU A 25 10.36 8.91 1.93
C LEU A 25 11.53 8.02 2.36
N PHE A 26 11.35 7.18 3.39
CA PHE A 26 12.36 6.23 3.82
C PHE A 26 12.70 5.21 2.72
N LEU A 27 11.69 4.65 2.05
CA LEU A 27 11.90 3.70 0.96
C LEU A 27 12.58 4.35 -0.25
N PHE A 28 12.17 5.58 -0.62
CA PHE A 28 12.78 6.34 -1.69
C PHE A 28 14.25 6.66 -1.39
N SER A 29 14.56 7.10 -0.16
CA SER A 29 15.93 7.35 0.25
C SER A 29 16.78 6.08 0.15
N ASN A 30 16.30 4.94 0.66
CA ASN A 30 17.01 3.66 0.58
C ASN A 30 17.20 3.17 -0.86
N ALA A 31 16.24 3.43 -1.75
CA ALA A 31 16.33 3.02 -3.15
C ALA A 31 17.35 3.83 -3.96
N ASN A 32 17.63 5.07 -3.54
CA ASN A 32 18.58 5.98 -4.21
C ASN A 32 19.93 6.11 -3.49
N ASP A 33 20.11 5.42 -2.36
CA ASP A 33 21.38 5.43 -1.64
C ASP A 33 22.47 4.71 -2.48
N PRO A 34 23.62 5.34 -2.75
CA PRO A 34 24.73 4.69 -3.44
C PRO A 34 25.35 3.53 -2.63
N TYR A 35 25.10 3.47 -1.32
CA TYR A 35 25.59 2.41 -0.44
C TYR A 35 24.45 1.46 -0.05
N LYS A 36 24.59 0.20 -0.45
CA LYS A 36 23.64 -0.85 -0.08
C LYS A 36 24.02 -1.45 1.27
N ASP A 37 23.05 -1.59 2.18
CA ASP A 37 23.26 -2.27 3.47
C ASP A 37 23.86 -3.67 3.23
N THR A 38 24.89 -4.03 3.99
CA THR A 38 25.53 -5.35 3.95
C THR A 38 24.54 -6.48 4.28
N LYS A 39 23.48 -6.18 5.04
CA LYS A 39 22.39 -7.12 5.37
C LYS A 39 21.22 -7.07 4.40
N ALA A 40 21.28 -6.28 3.34
CA ALA A 40 20.19 -6.19 2.38
C ALA A 40 20.00 -7.52 1.65
N VAL A 41 18.75 -8.00 1.62
CA VAL A 41 18.38 -9.19 0.85
C VAL A 41 18.59 -8.88 -0.64
N PRO A 42 19.20 -9.80 -1.42
CA PRO A 42 19.29 -9.65 -2.86
C PRO A 42 17.87 -9.56 -3.44
N PHE A 43 17.57 -8.45 -4.09
CA PHE A 43 16.27 -8.15 -4.68
C PHE A 43 16.35 -8.38 -6.18
N ASP A 44 15.60 -9.37 -6.68
CA ASP A 44 15.41 -9.61 -8.10
C ASP A 44 13.90 -9.57 -8.42
N LEU A 45 13.53 -8.61 -9.28
CA LEU A 45 12.16 -8.42 -9.76
C LEU A 45 11.65 -9.62 -10.57
N SER A 46 12.55 -10.49 -11.05
CA SER A 46 12.19 -11.69 -11.79
C SER A 46 11.36 -12.66 -10.94
N TYR A 47 11.61 -12.73 -9.63
CA TYR A 47 10.89 -13.60 -8.71
C TYR A 47 9.42 -13.19 -8.49
N PHE A 48 9.08 -11.93 -8.78
CA PHE A 48 7.72 -11.42 -8.66
C PHE A 48 6.92 -11.49 -9.97
N LYS A 49 7.52 -12.00 -11.05
CA LYS A 49 6.81 -12.18 -12.32
C LYS A 49 5.80 -13.31 -12.18
N THR A 50 4.53 -12.95 -12.31
CA THR A 50 3.42 -13.90 -12.28
C THR A 50 2.98 -14.25 -13.69
N ASP A 51 2.33 -15.41 -13.85
CA ASP A 51 1.71 -15.78 -15.11
C ASP A 51 0.47 -14.91 -15.40
N LYS A 52 0.05 -14.87 -16.67
CA LYS A 52 -1.11 -14.08 -17.10
C LYS A 52 -2.41 -14.56 -16.44
N GLY A 53 -2.54 -15.85 -16.13
CA GLY A 53 -3.71 -16.41 -15.46
C GLY A 53 -3.83 -15.90 -14.02
N PHE A 54 -2.73 -15.91 -13.27
CA PHE A 54 -2.67 -15.35 -11.92
C PHE A 54 -2.98 -13.84 -11.89
N ALA A 55 -2.45 -13.08 -12.86
CA ALA A 55 -2.74 -11.64 -12.95
C ALA A 55 -4.23 -11.35 -13.19
N ILE A 56 -4.86 -12.09 -14.10
CA ILE A 56 -6.29 -11.94 -14.39
C ILE A 56 -7.15 -12.39 -13.20
N GLY A 57 -6.78 -13.51 -12.57
CA GLY A 57 -7.50 -14.04 -11.40
C GLY A 57 -7.43 -13.11 -10.19
N SER A 58 -6.24 -12.61 -9.86
CA SER A 58 -6.04 -11.65 -8.76
C SER A 58 -6.78 -10.33 -9.01
N PHE A 59 -6.72 -9.79 -10.23
CA PHE A 59 -7.48 -8.60 -10.60
C PHE A 59 -9.00 -8.82 -10.45
N GLY A 60 -9.51 -9.99 -10.87
CA GLY A 60 -10.91 -10.34 -10.70
C GLY A 60 -11.36 -10.37 -9.24
N ILE A 61 -10.54 -10.92 -8.34
CA ILE A 61 -10.83 -10.91 -6.89
C ILE A 61 -10.83 -9.49 -6.35
N CYS A 62 -9.82 -8.68 -6.69
CA CYS A 62 -9.76 -7.27 -6.26
C CYS A 62 -11.01 -6.49 -6.71
N LEU A 63 -11.44 -6.67 -7.96
CA LEU A 63 -12.62 -6.01 -8.51
C LEU A 63 -13.89 -6.48 -7.79
N LEU A 64 -14.04 -7.78 -7.56
CA LEU A 64 -15.17 -8.35 -6.84
C LEU A 64 -15.28 -7.79 -5.42
N VAL A 65 -14.19 -7.79 -4.66
CA VAL A 65 -14.17 -7.24 -3.29
C VAL A 65 -14.49 -5.75 -3.30
N THR A 66 -13.95 -4.99 -4.26
CA THR A 66 -14.25 -3.56 -4.42
C THR A 66 -15.74 -3.33 -4.67
N LEU A 67 -16.36 -4.10 -5.57
CA LEU A 67 -17.79 -4.00 -5.86
C LEU A 67 -18.64 -4.34 -4.63
N ILE A 68 -18.28 -5.37 -3.87
CA ILE A 68 -18.98 -5.70 -2.62
C ILE A 68 -18.95 -4.50 -1.66
N TYR A 69 -17.79 -3.92 -1.44
CA TYR A 69 -17.65 -2.76 -0.55
C TYR A 69 -18.30 -1.48 -1.06
N ILE A 70 -18.54 -1.32 -2.36
CA ILE A 70 -19.25 -0.14 -2.90
C ILE A 70 -20.77 -0.33 -2.85
N LEU A 71 -21.25 -1.54 -3.10
CA LEU A 71 -22.68 -1.81 -3.27
C LEU A 71 -23.38 -2.25 -1.98
N LEU A 72 -22.69 -2.93 -1.08
CA LEU A 72 -23.26 -3.55 0.12
C LEU A 72 -22.83 -2.89 1.43
N TRP A 73 -21.93 -1.91 1.37
CA TRP A 73 -21.56 -1.05 2.50
C TRP A 73 -22.22 0.32 2.32
#